data_AF-A0A2T7HG38-F1
#
_entry.id   AF-A0A2T7HG38-F1
#
_cell.length_a   1.000
_cell.length_b   1.000
_cell.length_c   1.000
_cell.angle_alpha   90.00
_cell.angle_beta   90.00
_cell.angle_gamma   90.00
#
_symmetry.space_group_name_H-M   'P 1'
#
loop_
_entity.id
_entity.type
_entity.pdbx_description
1 polymer ?
#
loop_
_entity_poly.entity_id
_entity_poly.type
_entity_poly.pdbx_seq_one_letter_code
_entity_poly.pdbx_strand_id
1 'polypeptide(L)'
;MDDPHGRLTWFLAAQRSGLAAIFQSRASEACVLSGTVVDDLVRRLDQDLLSAGAVAVEVAPAGPLEPLAIDYLVLGSRLGTQALRLRLFSGDRADEIPAYFRAPALPQLWRAHCLALEAIAPGSARADRILENVKTGFALFAHAAAAQKT
;
A
#
# COMPACT_ATOMS: atom_id res chain seq x y z
N MET A 1 10.33 23.44 -7.37
CA MET A 1 11.51 22.61 -7.63
C MET A 1 11.35 21.42 -6.70
N ASP A 2 10.68 20.37 -7.19
CA ASP A 2 10.41 19.18 -6.38
C ASP A 2 11.72 18.41 -6.27
N ASP A 3 12.27 18.32 -5.06
CA ASP A 3 13.35 17.40 -4.73
C ASP A 3 12.70 16.06 -4.31
N PRO A 4 12.62 15.06 -5.22
CA PRO A 4 12.01 13.78 -4.91
C PRO A 4 12.80 13.00 -3.85
N HIS A 5 14.11 13.25 -3.71
CA HIS A 5 14.93 12.60 -2.68
C HIS A 5 14.67 13.23 -1.31
N GLY A 6 14.52 14.55 -1.24
CA GLY A 6 14.16 15.28 -0.02
C GLY A 6 12.79 14.90 0.56
N ARG A 7 11.89 14.31 -0.23
CA ARG A 7 10.57 13.83 0.21
C ARG A 7 10.46 12.32 0.37
N LEU A 8 11.55 11.58 0.17
CA LEU A 8 11.52 10.12 0.18
C LEU A 8 11.15 9.55 1.55
N THR A 9 11.74 10.06 2.63
CA THR A 9 11.42 9.62 4.00
C THR A 9 9.96 9.86 4.35
N TRP A 10 9.41 11.03 3.99
CA TRP A 10 7.98 11.35 4.16
C TRP A 10 7.09 10.35 3.41
N PHE A 11 7.43 10.06 2.15
CA PHE A 11 6.67 9.12 1.34
C PHE A 11 6.68 7.71 1.94
N LEU A 12 7.84 7.21 2.36
CA LEU A 12 7.97 5.89 2.98
C LEU A 12 7.20 5.82 4.30
N ALA A 13 7.25 6.87 5.13
CA ALA A 13 6.48 6.95 6.37
C ALA A 13 4.97 6.92 6.11
N ALA A 14 4.50 7.65 5.09
CA ALA A 14 3.11 7.65 4.67
C ALA A 14 2.65 6.27 4.16
N GLN A 15 3.48 5.61 3.35
CA GLN A 15 3.20 4.24 2.86
C GLN A 15 3.11 3.24 4.02
N ARG A 16 4.04 3.32 4.98
CA ARG A 16 4.07 2.45 6.16
C ARG A 16 2.77 2.60 6.93
N SER A 17 2.44 3.83 7.31
CA SER A 17 1.27 4.13 8.12
C SER A 17 -0.03 3.74 7.42
N GLY A 18 -0.16 4.04 6.12
CA GLY A 18 -1.33 3.67 5.33
C GLY A 18 -1.51 2.15 5.16
N LEU A 19 -0.42 1.41 4.87
CA LEU A 19 -0.47 -0.05 4.73
C LEU A 19 -0.82 -0.75 6.06
N ALA A 20 -0.28 -0.26 7.17
CA ALA A 20 -0.63 -0.78 8.49
C ALA A 20 -2.12 -0.54 8.80
N ALA A 21 -2.59 0.70 8.61
CA ALA A 21 -3.97 1.07 8.92
C ALA A 21 -5.00 0.33 8.07
N ILE A 22 -4.76 0.19 6.75
CA ILE A 22 -5.69 -0.54 5.89
C ILE A 22 -5.73 -2.02 6.25
N PHE A 23 -4.59 -2.64 6.58
CA PHE A 23 -4.56 -4.05 6.92
C PHE A 23 -5.17 -4.33 8.29
N GLN A 24 -4.98 -3.43 9.26
CA GLN A 24 -5.68 -3.48 10.55
C GLN A 24 -7.19 -3.20 10.42
N SER A 25 -7.61 -2.55 9.34
CA SER A 25 -9.02 -2.35 9.01
C SER A 25 -9.68 -3.61 8.44
N ARG A 26 -9.03 -4.78 8.38
CA ARG A 26 -9.71 -6.03 8.01
C ARG A 26 -10.51 -6.60 9.18
N ALA A 27 -11.58 -7.34 8.91
CA ALA A 27 -12.18 -8.18 9.95
C ALA A 27 -11.19 -9.27 10.40
N SER A 28 -11.11 -9.60 11.70
CA SER A 28 -10.10 -10.53 12.24
C SER A 28 -10.08 -11.91 11.57
N GLU A 29 -11.24 -12.39 11.11
CA GLU A 29 -11.39 -13.69 10.44
C GLU A 29 -11.27 -13.60 8.91
N ALA A 30 -11.13 -12.40 8.35
CA ALA A 30 -11.07 -12.21 6.91
C ALA A 30 -9.72 -12.69 6.34
N CYS A 31 -9.79 -13.59 5.37
CA CYS A 31 -8.65 -13.94 4.53
C CYS A 31 -8.49 -12.86 3.45
N VAL A 32 -7.32 -12.22 3.42
CA VAL A 32 -6.95 -11.19 2.44
C VAL A 32 -5.81 -11.77 1.60
N LEU A 33 -5.96 -11.81 0.28
CA LEU A 33 -4.99 -12.42 -0.63
C LEU A 33 -3.61 -11.75 -0.51
N SER A 34 -3.60 -10.45 -0.27
CA SER A 34 -2.39 -9.64 -0.13
C SER A 34 -1.78 -9.66 1.28
N GLY A 35 -2.26 -10.50 2.21
CA GLY A 35 -1.82 -10.45 3.61
C GLY A 35 -0.30 -10.55 3.80
N THR A 36 0.32 -11.58 3.21
CA THR A 36 1.78 -11.76 3.26
C THR A 36 2.54 -10.67 2.51
N VAL A 37 1.92 -10.05 1.51
CA VAL A 37 2.48 -8.92 0.77
C VAL A 37 2.54 -7.69 1.67
N VAL A 38 1.48 -7.40 2.42
CA VAL A 38 1.47 -6.29 3.38
C VAL A 38 2.57 -6.49 4.42
N ASP A 39 2.68 -7.68 5.01
CA ASP A 39 3.71 -7.97 6.01
C ASP A 39 5.13 -7.74 5.47
N ASP A 40 5.42 -8.20 4.25
CA ASP A 40 6.72 -7.97 3.61
C ASP A 40 6.97 -6.48 3.32
N LEU A 41 5.96 -5.75 2.83
CA LEU A 41 6.07 -4.32 2.55
C LEU A 41 6.29 -3.50 3.82
N VAL A 42 5.53 -3.76 4.89
CA VAL A 42 5.67 -3.07 6.17
C VAL A 42 7.07 -3.32 6.73
N ARG A 43 7.55 -4.57 6.71
CA ARG A 43 8.91 -4.91 7.15
C ARG A 43 9.99 -4.15 6.38
N ARG A 44 9.85 -4.01 5.06
CA ARG A 44 10.78 -3.24 4.22
C ARG A 44 10.74 -1.75 4.54
N LEU A 45 9.54 -1.21 4.75
CA LEU A 45 9.35 0.19 5.11
C LEU A 45 9.95 0.50 6.49
N ASP A 46 9.77 -0.39 7.46
CA ASP A 46 10.37 -0.25 8.78
C ASP A 46 11.92 -0.27 8.68
N GLN A 47 12.49 -1.11 7.80
CA GLN A 47 13.95 -1.11 7.53
C GLN A 47 14.43 0.20 6.89
N ASP A 48 13.70 0.70 5.90
CA ASP A 48 14.06 1.95 5.21
C ASP A 48 13.96 3.16 6.14
N LEU A 49 12.91 3.23 6.97
CA LEU A 49 12.71 4.30 7.96
C LEU A 49 13.76 4.26 9.08
N LEU A 50 14.08 3.07 9.58
CA LEU A 50 15.14 2.89 10.59
C LEU A 50 16.49 3.40 10.06
N SER A 51 16.82 3.07 8.81
CA SER A 51 18.06 3.52 8.15
C SER A 51 18.10 5.06 7.98
N ALA A 52 16.93 5.68 7.83
CA ALA A 52 16.78 7.14 7.74
C ALA A 52 16.67 7.84 9.11
N GLY A 53 16.70 7.09 10.24
CA GLY A 53 16.49 7.65 11.58
C GLY A 53 15.08 8.20 11.82
N ALA A 54 14.09 7.70 11.07
CA ALA A 54 12.71 8.17 11.08
C ALA A 54 11.75 7.12 11.64
N VAL A 55 10.60 7.57 12.14
CA VAL A 55 9.49 6.73 12.59
C VAL A 55 8.21 7.26 11.98
N ALA A 56 7.38 6.38 11.42
CA ALA A 56 6.11 6.77 10.84
C ALA A 56 5.09 7.11 11.94
N VAL A 57 4.37 8.22 11.77
CA VAL A 57 3.19 8.53 12.60
C VAL A 57 2.06 7.59 12.20
N GLU A 58 1.54 6.84 13.16
CA GLU A 58 0.45 5.88 12.94
C GLU A 58 -0.89 6.58 12.74
N VAL A 59 -1.73 5.99 11.88
CA VAL A 59 -3.10 6.43 11.66
C VAL A 59 -4.07 5.34 12.04
N ALA A 60 -5.22 5.74 12.58
CA ALA A 60 -6.23 4.80 13.05
C ALA A 60 -6.86 4.02 11.88
N PRO A 61 -7.19 2.72 12.08
CA PRO A 61 -7.95 1.96 11.11
C PRO A 61 -9.40 2.47 10.99
N ALA A 62 -10.04 2.25 9.83
CA ALA A 62 -11.38 2.75 9.52
C ALA A 62 -12.53 1.77 9.87
N GLY A 63 -12.23 0.62 10.47
CA GLY A 63 -13.18 -0.47 10.70
C GLY A 63 -13.19 -1.50 9.57
N PRO A 64 -13.98 -2.59 9.67
CA PRO A 64 -13.83 -3.75 8.80
C PRO A 64 -14.14 -3.43 7.33
N LEU A 65 -13.09 -3.31 6.52
CA LEU A 65 -13.15 -3.16 5.07
C LEU A 65 -13.35 -4.53 4.40
N GLU A 66 -13.95 -4.50 3.22
CA GLU A 66 -14.11 -5.70 2.40
C GLU A 66 -12.73 -6.22 1.90
N PRO A 67 -12.43 -7.53 1.97
CA PRO A 67 -11.10 -8.05 1.65
C PRO A 67 -10.58 -7.73 0.24
N LEU A 68 -11.43 -7.78 -0.78
CA LEU A 68 -11.10 -7.42 -2.15
C LEU A 68 -10.82 -5.93 -2.30
N ALA A 69 -11.42 -5.06 -1.49
CA ALA A 69 -11.04 -3.65 -1.47
C ALA A 69 -9.61 -3.45 -0.95
N ILE A 70 -9.21 -4.20 0.08
CA ILE A 70 -7.84 -4.20 0.62
C ILE A 70 -6.87 -4.74 -0.45
N ASP A 71 -7.18 -5.90 -1.04
CA ASP A 71 -6.36 -6.52 -2.08
C ASP A 71 -6.15 -5.59 -3.28
N TYR A 72 -7.21 -4.91 -3.72
CA TYR A 72 -7.15 -3.93 -4.81
C TYR A 72 -6.12 -2.84 -4.52
N LEU A 73 -6.16 -2.25 -3.33
CA LEU A 73 -5.29 -1.15 -2.93
C LEU A 73 -3.83 -1.62 -2.77
N VAL A 74 -3.61 -2.75 -2.11
CA VAL A 74 -2.26 -3.28 -1.86
C VAL A 74 -1.61 -3.74 -3.17
N LEU A 75 -2.28 -4.62 -3.91
CA LEU A 75 -1.73 -5.20 -5.13
C LEU A 75 -1.64 -4.14 -6.25
N GLY A 76 -2.67 -3.30 -6.39
CA GLY A 76 -2.68 -2.21 -7.37
C GLY A 76 -1.55 -1.20 -7.14
N SER A 77 -1.21 -0.91 -5.88
CA SER A 77 -0.09 -0.01 -5.55
C SER A 77 1.26 -0.51 -6.06
N ARG A 78 1.44 -1.83 -6.26
CA ARG A 78 2.72 -2.40 -6.73
C ARG A 78 3.07 -1.97 -8.13
N LEU A 79 2.07 -1.85 -9.01
CA LEU A 79 2.24 -1.33 -10.37
C LEU A 79 2.70 0.14 -10.33
N GLY A 80 2.08 0.96 -9.47
CA GLY A 80 2.47 2.35 -9.27
C GLY A 80 3.88 2.51 -8.73
N THR A 81 4.26 1.72 -7.72
CA THR A 81 5.62 1.72 -7.15
C THR A 81 6.68 1.26 -8.15
N GLN A 82 6.36 0.31 -9.03
CA GLN A 82 7.27 -0.09 -10.11
C GLN A 82 7.55 1.07 -11.06
N ALA A 83 6.52 1.82 -11.47
CA ALA A 83 6.70 3.01 -12.31
C ALA A 83 7.52 4.09 -11.60
N LEU A 84 7.25 4.35 -10.32
CA LEU A 84 8.05 5.28 -9.51
C LEU A 84 9.51 4.84 -9.39
N ARG A 85 9.77 3.54 -9.19
CA ARG A 85 11.14 3.02 -9.13
C ARG A 85 11.89 3.28 -10.42
N LEU A 86 11.28 2.98 -11.57
CA LEU A 86 11.89 3.20 -12.88
C LEU A 86 12.17 4.68 -13.12
N ARG A 87 11.30 5.58 -12.63
CA ARG A 87 11.46 7.02 -12.81
C ARG A 87 12.51 7.64 -11.91
N LEU A 88 12.61 7.18 -10.66
CA LEU A 88 13.44 7.82 -9.62
C LEU A 88 14.83 7.19 -9.49
N PHE A 89 14.99 5.92 -9.88
CA PHE A 89 16.19 5.14 -9.58
C PHE A 89 16.73 4.37 -10.79
N SER A 90 16.47 4.81 -12.03
CA SER A 90 16.90 4.11 -13.25
C SER A 90 18.42 3.99 -13.42
N GLY A 91 19.21 4.79 -12.70
CA GLY A 91 20.68 4.78 -12.74
C GLY A 91 21.34 4.24 -11.46
N ASP A 92 20.55 3.94 -10.43
CA ASP A 92 21.05 3.65 -9.09
C ASP A 92 21.39 2.17 -8.95
N ARG A 93 22.39 1.87 -8.12
CA ARG A 93 22.71 0.48 -7.78
C ARG A 93 21.61 -0.10 -6.89
N ALA A 94 21.45 -1.42 -6.92
CA ALA A 94 20.37 -2.08 -6.20
C ALA A 94 20.42 -1.90 -4.66
N ASP A 95 21.57 -1.54 -4.09
CA ASP A 95 21.76 -1.23 -2.68
C ASP A 95 21.44 0.24 -2.31
N GLU A 96 21.35 1.13 -3.29
CA GLU A 96 20.97 2.54 -3.13
C GLU A 96 19.45 2.74 -3.18
N ILE A 97 18.72 1.77 -3.75
CA ILE A 97 17.26 1.80 -3.84
C ILE A 97 16.63 1.32 -2.52
N PRO A 98 15.69 2.09 -1.91
CA PRO A 98 15.00 1.66 -0.70
C PRO A 98 14.36 0.27 -0.86
N ALA A 99 14.43 -0.54 0.18
CA ALA A 99 13.94 -1.92 0.20
C ALA A 99 12.47 -2.04 -0.23
N TYR A 100 11.64 -1.04 0.08
CA TYR A 100 10.24 -0.96 -0.35
C TYR A 100 10.08 -0.96 -1.88
N PHE A 101 10.88 -0.18 -2.60
CA PHE A 101 10.87 -0.13 -4.07
C PHE A 101 11.44 -1.41 -4.71
N ARG A 102 12.15 -2.22 -3.94
CA ARG A 102 12.70 -3.52 -4.37
C ARG A 102 11.74 -4.69 -4.19
N ALA A 103 10.55 -4.46 -3.64
CA ALA A 103 9.52 -5.48 -3.53
C ALA A 103 9.10 -6.01 -4.93
N PRO A 104 8.79 -7.32 -5.06
CA PRO A 104 8.36 -7.90 -6.33
C PRO A 104 6.98 -7.42 -6.76
N ALA A 105 6.71 -7.41 -8.07
CA ALA A 105 5.44 -6.95 -8.64
C ALA A 105 4.26 -7.95 -8.49
N LEU A 106 4.53 -9.22 -8.23
CA LEU A 106 3.54 -10.29 -7.97
C LEU A 106 2.32 -10.33 -8.92
N PRO A 107 2.52 -10.34 -10.26
CA PRO A 107 1.43 -10.29 -11.25
C PRO A 107 0.41 -11.42 -11.12
N GLN A 108 0.82 -12.58 -10.60
CA GLN A 108 -0.06 -13.72 -10.34
C GLN A 108 -1.12 -13.43 -9.29
N LEU A 109 -0.80 -12.65 -8.25
CA LEU A 109 -1.77 -12.27 -7.21
C LEU A 109 -2.76 -11.24 -7.76
N TRP A 110 -2.27 -10.29 -8.55
CA TRP A 110 -3.15 -9.34 -9.24
C TRP A 110 -4.15 -10.05 -10.16
N ARG A 111 -3.68 -11.03 -10.95
CA ARG A 111 -4.57 -11.84 -11.79
C ARG A 111 -5.61 -12.61 -10.98
N ALA A 112 -5.22 -13.24 -9.88
CA ALA A 112 -6.15 -13.95 -9.00
C ALA A 112 -7.20 -13.00 -8.39
N HIS A 113 -6.78 -11.80 -8.00
CA HIS A 113 -7.67 -10.75 -7.53
C HIS A 113 -8.67 -10.30 -8.60
N CYS A 114 -8.22 -10.06 -9.85
CA CYS A 114 -9.12 -9.73 -10.96
C CYS A 114 -10.17 -10.83 -11.19
N LEU A 115 -9.77 -12.10 -11.19
CA LEU A 115 -10.70 -13.23 -11.32
C LEU A 115 -11.74 -13.25 -10.19
N ALA A 116 -11.35 -12.91 -8.96
CA ALA A 116 -12.29 -12.81 -7.85
C ALA A 116 -13.29 -11.66 -8.00
N LEU A 117 -12.87 -10.53 -8.58
CA LEU A 117 -13.76 -9.40 -8.90
C LEU A 117 -14.70 -9.71 -10.07
N GLU A 118 -14.24 -10.43 -11.09
CA GLU A 118 -15.07 -10.85 -12.25
C GLU A 118 -16.26 -11.73 -11.84
N ALA A 119 -16.13 -12.49 -10.75
CA ALA A 119 -17.21 -13.30 -10.19
C ALA A 119 -18.30 -12.48 -9.48
N ILE A 120 -18.13 -11.16 -9.33
CA ILE A 120 -19.08 -10.28 -8.65
C ILE A 120 -19.95 -9.58 -9.70
N ALA A 121 -21.27 -9.73 -9.55
CA ALA A 121 -22.23 -9.06 -10.42
C ALA A 121 -22.08 -7.52 -10.33
N PRO A 122 -21.91 -6.82 -11.46
CA PRO A 122 -21.91 -5.36 -11.49
C PRO A 122 -23.23 -4.79 -10.92
N GLY A 123 -23.15 -3.70 -10.16
CA GLY A 123 -24.31 -3.07 -9.51
C GLY A 123 -24.92 -3.88 -8.36
N SER A 124 -24.29 -4.97 -7.94
CA SER A 124 -24.70 -5.67 -6.72
C SER A 124 -24.29 -4.90 -5.47
N ALA A 125 -25.00 -5.10 -4.37
CA ALA A 125 -24.67 -4.48 -3.08
C ALA A 125 -23.24 -4.80 -2.59
N ARG A 126 -22.68 -5.95 -2.99
CA ARG A 126 -21.28 -6.29 -2.70
C ARG A 126 -20.32 -5.45 -3.53
N ALA A 127 -20.60 -5.24 -4.82
CA ALA A 127 -19.78 -4.38 -5.68
C ALA A 127 -19.76 -2.93 -5.15
N ASP A 128 -20.92 -2.40 -4.75
CA ASP A 128 -21.02 -1.06 -4.16
C ASP A 128 -20.22 -0.97 -2.85
N ARG A 129 -20.32 -1.99 -2.00
CA ARG A 129 -19.53 -2.07 -0.76
C ARG A 129 -18.02 -2.09 -1.04
N ILE A 130 -17.56 -2.85 -2.03
CA ILE A 130 -16.13 -2.89 -2.40
C ILE A 130 -15.69 -1.49 -2.84
N LEU A 131 -16.46 -0.83 -3.70
CA LEU A 131 -16.15 0.50 -4.20
C LEU A 131 -16.05 1.54 -3.07
N GLU A 132 -17.02 1.57 -2.15
CA GLU A 132 -16.98 2.48 -1.00
C GLU A 132 -15.77 2.18 -0.09
N ASN A 133 -15.46 0.91 0.15
CA ASN A 133 -14.29 0.55 0.95
C ASN A 133 -12.96 0.91 0.26
N VAL A 134 -12.88 0.84 -1.07
CA VAL A 134 -11.71 1.33 -1.81
C VAL A 134 -11.53 2.83 -1.61
N LYS A 135 -12.61 3.62 -1.65
CA LYS A 135 -12.56 5.07 -1.38
C LYS A 135 -12.07 5.34 0.06
N THR A 136 -12.61 4.62 1.04
CA THR A 136 -12.17 4.70 2.44
C THR A 136 -10.69 4.36 2.57
N GLY A 137 -10.21 3.32 1.89
CA GLY A 137 -8.80 2.95 1.90
C GLY A 137 -7.90 4.02 1.27
N PHE A 138 -8.29 4.64 0.15
CA PHE A 138 -7.57 5.79 -0.39
C PHE A 138 -7.53 6.98 0.59
N ALA A 139 -8.63 7.25 1.29
CA ALA A 139 -8.69 8.29 2.31
C ALA A 139 -7.73 8.02 3.48
N LEU A 140 -7.52 6.75 3.87
CA LEU A 140 -6.52 6.36 4.87
C LEU A 140 -5.09 6.73 4.41
N PHE A 141 -4.74 6.48 3.14
CA PHE A 141 -3.43 6.88 2.62
C PHE A 141 -3.26 8.41 2.55
N ALA A 142 -4.32 9.14 2.20
CA ALA A 142 -4.29 10.61 2.22
C ALA A 142 -4.09 11.14 3.66
N HIS A 143 -4.78 10.55 4.63
CA HIS A 143 -4.62 10.88 6.05
C HIS A 143 -3.23 10.51 6.56
N ALA A 144 -2.70 9.33 6.20
CA ALA A 144 -1.34 8.91 6.52
C ALA A 144 -0.29 9.90 5.99
N ALA A 145 -0.46 10.37 4.76
CA ALA A 145 0.41 11.36 4.13
C ALA A 145 0.35 12.72 4.84
N ALA A 146 -0.84 13.19 5.20
CA ALA A 146 -1.03 14.44 5.95
C ALA A 146 -0.49 14.37 7.39
N ALA A 147 -0.52 13.18 8.01
CA ALA A 147 0.00 12.97 9.36
C ALA A 147 1.53 13.00 9.44
N GLN A 148 2.24 12.66 8.33
CA GLN A 148 3.69 12.76 8.30
C GLN A 148 4.10 14.23 8.15
N LYS A 149 4.78 14.77 9.16
CA LYS A 149 5.39 16.10 9.07
C LYS A 149 6.60 16.05 8.13
N THR A 150 6.78 17.10 7.33
CA THR A 150 7.97 17.33 6.50
C THR A 150 9.10 17.92 7.33
#